data_AF-A0A527ZAW7-F1
#
_entry.id   AF-A0A527ZAW7-F1
#
_cell.length_a   1.000
_cell.length_b   1.000
_cell.length_c   1.000
_cell.angle_alpha   90.00
_cell.angle_beta   90.00
_cell.angle_gamma   90.00
#
_symmetry.space_group_name_H-M   'P 1'
#
loop_
_entity.id
_entity.type
_entity.pdbx_description
1 polymer ?
#
loop_
_entity_poly.entity_id
_entity_poly.type
_entity_poly.pdbx_seq_one_letter_code
_entity_poly.pdbx_strand_id
1 'polypeptide(L)'
;LVARQAGTQQAYDQAIAAQKSAAATVDADRATIDADEVQLSFATITAPISGRLGAVSVAIGDLVTTNSGSSTSTPLVTITQMDPLRVNFNLPESDLALLHKALAAPRQ
;
A
#
# COMPACT_ATOMS: atom_id res chain seq x y z
N LEU A 1 43.46 19.56 32.70
CA LEU A 1 43.53 18.28 33.45
C LEU A 1 43.00 17.09 32.62
N VAL A 2 43.24 17.06 31.30
CA VAL A 2 42.77 15.99 30.39
C VAL A 2 43.96 15.10 30.01
N ALA A 3 44.93 14.85 30.89
CA ALA A 3 46.18 14.12 30.57
C ALA A 3 46.37 12.81 31.37
N ARG A 4 45.30 12.29 32.00
CA ARG A 4 45.26 10.97 32.67
C ARG A 4 44.23 10.05 31.98
N GLN A 5 44.30 10.05 30.65
CA GLN A 5 43.22 9.98 29.65
C GLN A 5 42.46 8.64 29.46
N ALA A 6 42.63 7.63 30.31
CA ALA A 6 41.92 6.35 30.09
C ALA A 6 40.47 6.38 30.67
N GLY A 7 40.30 6.84 31.91
CA GLY A 7 38.98 6.85 32.56
C GLY A 7 38.00 7.89 32.01
N THR A 8 38.51 9.01 31.50
CA THR A 8 37.66 10.11 30.96
C THR A 8 37.17 9.83 29.55
N GLN A 9 37.98 9.15 28.71
CA GLN A 9 37.52 8.75 27.37
C GLN A 9 36.47 7.65 27.46
N GLN A 10 36.66 6.65 28.32
CA GLN A 10 35.66 5.60 28.54
C GLN A 10 34.32 6.15 29.05
N ALA A 11 34.35 7.10 29.98
CA ALA A 11 33.14 7.75 30.48
C ALA A 11 32.46 8.63 29.40
N TYR A 12 33.25 9.29 28.55
CA TYR A 12 32.74 10.07 27.42
C TYR A 12 32.10 9.18 26.35
N ASP A 13 32.75 8.08 25.99
CA ASP A 13 32.22 7.10 25.03
C ASP A 13 30.96 6.42 25.59
N GLN A 14 30.90 6.13 26.89
CA GLN A 14 29.67 5.65 27.55
C GLN A 14 28.55 6.69 27.50
N ALA A 15 28.84 7.97 27.74
CA ALA A 15 27.84 9.03 27.63
C ALA A 15 27.31 9.19 26.19
N ILE A 16 28.19 9.09 25.18
CA ILE A 16 27.79 9.11 23.77
C ILE A 16 26.96 7.87 23.41
N ALA A 17 27.37 6.69 23.87
CA ALA A 17 26.63 5.46 23.61
C ALA A 17 25.23 5.50 24.26
N ALA A 18 25.13 6.00 25.49
CA ALA A 18 23.86 6.20 26.18
C ALA A 18 22.97 7.22 25.46
N GLN A 19 23.54 8.34 24.98
CA GLN A 19 22.82 9.33 24.17
C GLN A 19 22.28 8.70 22.88
N LYS A 20 23.12 7.94 22.15
CA LYS A 20 22.72 7.26 20.91
C LYS A 20 21.64 6.22 21.16
N SER A 21 21.73 5.46 22.25
CA SER A 21 20.70 4.49 22.63
C SER A 21 19.38 5.19 22.94
N ALA A 22 19.40 6.29 23.70
CA ALA A 22 18.20 7.06 24.01
C ALA A 22 17.58 7.67 22.74
N ALA A 23 18.40 8.20 21.82
CA ALA A 23 17.93 8.69 20.53
C ALA A 23 17.28 7.56 19.70
N ALA A 24 17.89 6.37 19.66
CA ALA A 24 17.32 5.22 18.96
C ALA A 24 16.00 4.76 19.57
N THR A 25 15.83 4.81 20.89
CA THR A 25 14.54 4.54 21.54
C THR A 25 13.48 5.56 21.12
N VAL A 26 13.81 6.85 21.09
CA VAL A 26 12.89 7.89 20.63
C VAL A 26 12.48 7.68 19.18
N ASP A 27 13.42 7.30 18.31
CA ASP A 27 13.13 6.99 16.91
C ASP A 27 12.23 5.75 16.77
N ALA A 28 12.44 4.72 17.60
CA ALA A 28 11.58 3.53 17.63
C ALA A 28 10.16 3.83 18.13
N ASP A 29 10.04 4.66 19.17
CA ASP A 29 8.74 5.12 19.68
C ASP A 29 8.02 5.94 18.61
N ARG A 30 8.74 6.78 17.87
CA ARG A 30 8.19 7.55 16.76
C ARG A 30 7.70 6.66 15.63
N ALA A 31 8.48 5.65 15.25
CA ALA A 31 8.06 4.66 14.27
C ALA A 31 6.79 3.88 14.72
N THR A 32 6.65 3.65 16.03
CA THR A 32 5.45 3.02 16.59
C THR A 32 4.24 3.95 16.45
N ILE A 33 4.39 5.25 16.74
CA ILE A 33 3.33 6.23 16.52
C ILE A 33 2.94 6.28 15.04
N ASP A 34 3.92 6.35 14.14
CA ASP A 34 3.67 6.39 12.69
C ASP A 34 2.92 5.12 12.22
N ALA A 35 3.26 3.95 12.78
CA ALA A 35 2.57 2.70 12.50
C ALA A 35 1.12 2.70 13.01
N ASP A 36 0.89 3.22 14.22
CA ASP A 36 -0.45 3.36 14.80
C ASP A 36 -1.31 4.36 14.01
N GLU A 37 -0.71 5.46 13.53
CA GLU A 37 -1.38 6.43 12.65
C GLU A 37 -1.81 5.78 11.33
N VAL A 38 -0.94 4.94 10.74
CA VAL A 38 -1.28 4.16 9.55
C VAL A 38 -2.43 3.19 9.84
N GLN A 39 -2.41 2.50 10.98
CA GLN A 39 -3.50 1.61 11.36
C GLN A 39 -4.82 2.36 11.59
N LEU A 40 -4.79 3.55 12.18
CA LEU A 40 -5.95 4.41 12.33
C LEU A 40 -6.47 4.90 10.97
N SER A 41 -5.58 5.19 10.02
CA SER A 41 -5.99 5.58 8.67
C SER A 41 -6.79 4.48 7.96
N PHE A 42 -6.44 3.20 8.20
CA PHE A 42 -7.19 2.05 7.69
C PHE A 42 -8.59 1.87 8.32
N ALA A 43 -8.92 2.58 9.41
CA ALA A 43 -10.28 2.63 9.94
C ALA A 43 -11.24 3.40 9.02
N THR A 44 -10.71 4.28 8.16
CA THR A 44 -11.49 4.97 7.13
C THR A 44 -11.27 4.29 5.78
N ILE A 45 -12.25 3.48 5.37
CA ILE A 45 -12.16 2.77 4.09
C ILE A 45 -12.49 3.75 2.95
N THR A 46 -11.48 4.06 2.13
CA THR A 46 -11.64 4.88 0.92
C THR A 46 -11.37 4.05 -0.34
N ALA A 47 -11.98 4.43 -1.45
CA ALA A 47 -11.76 3.78 -2.74
C ALA A 47 -10.43 4.23 -3.35
N PRO A 48 -9.50 3.31 -3.72
CA PRO A 48 -8.23 3.69 -4.34
C PRO A 48 -8.39 4.07 -5.83
N ILE A 49 -9.50 3.69 -6.45
CA ILE A 49 -9.78 3.94 -7.87
C ILE A 49 -11.05 4.76 -8.04
N SER A 50 -11.03 5.68 -9.01
CA SER A 50 -12.23 6.36 -9.48
C SER A 50 -13.04 5.43 -10.38
N GLY A 51 -14.34 5.37 -10.15
CA GLY A 51 -15.22 4.49 -10.92
C GLY A 51 -16.65 4.59 -10.41
N ARG A 52 -17.51 3.73 -10.94
CA ARG A 52 -18.88 3.63 -10.47
C ARG A 52 -18.96 2.62 -9.33
N LEU A 53 -19.56 3.03 -8.22
CA LEU A 53 -19.89 2.14 -7.11
C LEU A 53 -20.88 1.08 -7.58
N GLY A 54 -20.49 -0.19 -7.48
CA GLY A 54 -21.32 -1.34 -7.75
C GLY A 54 -22.05 -1.81 -6.49
N ALA A 55 -22.34 -3.11 -6.42
CA ALA A 55 -23.00 -3.70 -5.26
C ALA A 55 -22.12 -3.56 -4.00
N VAL A 56 -22.76 -3.13 -2.91
CA VAL A 56 -22.20 -3.11 -1.56
C VAL A 56 -22.60 -4.43 -0.91
N SER A 57 -21.62 -5.28 -0.59
CA SER A 57 -21.88 -6.64 -0.09
C SER A 57 -21.96 -6.72 1.44
N VAL A 58 -21.83 -5.59 2.14
CA VAL A 58 -21.67 -5.51 3.60
C VAL A 58 -22.66 -4.49 4.15
N ALA A 59 -23.33 -4.85 5.25
CA ALA A 59 -24.26 -3.97 5.96
C ALA A 59 -23.60 -3.37 7.21
N ILE A 60 -24.18 -2.30 7.74
CA ILE A 60 -23.71 -1.68 8.99
C ILE A 60 -23.77 -2.72 10.11
N GLY A 61 -22.65 -2.93 10.80
CA GLY A 61 -22.53 -3.88 11.92
C GLY A 61 -22.01 -5.27 11.53
N ASP A 62 -21.76 -5.52 10.25
CA ASP A 62 -21.14 -6.77 9.80
C ASP A 62 -19.62 -6.79 10.07
N LEU A 63 -19.08 -7.96 10.39
CA LEU A 63 -17.67 -8.13 10.74
C LEU A 63 -16.81 -8.20 9.48
N VAL A 64 -16.12 -7.11 9.19
CA VAL A 64 -15.14 -7.03 8.10
C VAL A 64 -13.79 -7.48 8.63
N THR A 65 -13.28 -8.59 8.10
CA THR A 65 -11.94 -9.08 8.44
C THR A 65 -10.92 -8.53 7.46
N THR A 66 -9.75 -8.10 7.97
CA THR A 66 -8.59 -7.86 7.12
C THR A 66 -8.16 -9.22 6.59
N ASN A 67 -8.22 -9.40 5.29
CA ASN A 67 -7.92 -10.65 4.62
C ASN A 67 -6.48 -11.10 4.94
N SER A 68 -6.33 -11.89 5.99
CA SER A 68 -5.11 -12.62 6.36
C SER A 68 -5.51 -14.05 6.69
N GLY A 69 -5.91 -14.82 5.66
CA GLY A 69 -5.81 -16.28 5.72
C GLY A 69 -7.09 -17.12 5.68
N SER A 70 -8.29 -16.55 5.51
CA SER A 70 -9.51 -17.35 5.29
C SER A 70 -10.04 -17.13 3.87
N SER A 71 -10.24 -18.23 3.14
CA SER A 71 -10.60 -18.34 1.73
C SER A 71 -11.96 -17.73 1.32
N THR A 72 -12.52 -16.84 2.15
CA THR A 72 -13.86 -16.26 2.02
C THR A 72 -13.79 -14.74 2.16
N SER A 73 -12.88 -14.10 1.41
CA SER A 73 -12.82 -12.63 1.32
C SER A 73 -14.02 -12.14 0.50
N THR A 74 -15.11 -11.81 1.17
CA THR A 74 -16.23 -11.11 0.56
C THR A 74 -15.81 -9.66 0.29
N PRO A 75 -15.84 -9.19 -0.96
CA PRO A 75 -15.49 -7.81 -1.26
C PRO A 75 -16.53 -6.87 -0.64
N LEU A 76 -16.08 -5.89 0.15
CA LEU A 76 -16.93 -4.87 0.77
C LEU A 76 -17.79 -4.15 -0.27
N VAL A 77 -17.13 -3.66 -1.31
CA VAL A 77 -17.77 -2.99 -2.44
C VAL A 77 -17.04 -3.36 -3.71
N THR A 78 -17.79 -3.55 -4.80
CA THR A 78 -17.20 -3.68 -6.13
C THR A 78 -17.22 -2.32 -6.81
N ILE A 79 -16.06 -1.83 -7.27
CA ILE A 79 -15.98 -0.60 -8.06
C ILE A 79 -15.62 -0.97 -9.49
N THR A 80 -16.47 -0.60 -10.44
CA THR A 80 -16.21 -0.82 -11.86
C THR A 80 -15.69 0.48 -12.46
N GLN A 81 -14.45 0.45 -12.92
CA GLN A 81 -13.84 1.56 -13.65
C GLN A 81 -14.45 1.63 -15.06
N MET A 82 -15.17 2.72 -15.33
CA MET A 82 -15.85 2.95 -16.63
C MET A 82 -14.96 3.65 -17.66
N ASP A 83 -13.77 4.10 -17.27
CA ASP A 83 -12.82 4.78 -18.15
C ASP A 83 -11.39 4.38 -17.76
N PRO A 84 -10.61 3.72 -18.65
CA PRO A 84 -10.90 3.35 -20.03
C PRO A 84 -11.66 2.02 -20.18
N LEU A 85 -12.55 1.94 -21.19
CA LEU A 85 -13.27 0.71 -21.53
C LEU A 85 -12.43 -0.18 -22.45
N ARG A 86 -12.32 -1.46 -22.08
CA ARG A 86 -11.64 -2.48 -22.89
C ARG A 86 -12.68 -3.33 -23.61
N VAL A 87 -12.66 -3.31 -24.94
CA VAL A 87 -13.53 -4.15 -25.78
C VAL A 87 -12.67 -5.23 -26.44
N ASN A 88 -12.95 -6.49 -26.14
CA ASN A 88 -12.29 -7.62 -26.76
C ASN A 88 -13.22 -8.20 -27.84
N PHE A 89 -12.69 -8.40 -29.04
CA PHE A 89 -13.36 -9.10 -30.12
C PHE A 89 -12.68 -10.44 -30.35
N ASN A 90 -13.45 -11.53 -30.41
CA ASN A 90 -12.93 -12.84 -30.78
C ASN A 90 -13.08 -13.00 -32.30
N LEU A 91 -11.96 -13.06 -33.03
CA LEU A 91 -11.95 -13.28 -34.48
C LEU A 91 -11.54 -14.72 -34.81
N PRO A 92 -12.18 -15.36 -35.81
CA PRO A 92 -11.69 -16.60 -36.40
C PRO A 92 -10.40 -16.33 -37.21
N GLU A 93 -9.49 -17.32 -37.28
CA GLU A 93 -8.19 -17.18 -37.97
C GLU A 93 -8.31 -16.73 -39.43
N SER A 94 -9.40 -17.07 -40.11
CA SER A 94 -9.71 -16.67 -41.48
C SER A 94 -9.71 -15.15 -41.69
N ASP A 95 -10.09 -14.40 -40.66
CA ASP A 95 -10.26 -12.94 -40.73
C ASP A 95 -9.05 -12.16 -40.16
N LEU A 96 -8.01 -12.88 -39.71
CA LEU A 96 -6.80 -12.29 -39.12
C LEU A 96 -6.02 -11.45 -40.14
N ALA A 97 -5.97 -11.89 -41.40
CA ALA A 97 -5.34 -11.15 -42.49
C ALA A 97 -6.04 -9.80 -42.77
N LEU A 98 -7.36 -9.74 -42.60
CA LEU A 98 -8.14 -8.51 -42.77
C LEU A 98 -7.90 -7.55 -41.60
N LEU A 99 -7.83 -8.07 -40.36
CA LEU A 99 -7.51 -7.27 -39.18
C LEU A 99 -6.11 -6.64 -39.26
N HIS A 100 -5.08 -7.39 -39.67
CA HIS A 100 -3.73 -6.84 -39.85
C HIS A 100 -3.71 -5.71 -40.88
N LYS A 101 -4.50 -5.82 -41.96
CA LYS A 101 -4.64 -4.76 -42.96
C LYS A 101 -5.37 -3.52 -42.42
N ALA A 102 -6.36 -3.71 -41.54
CA ALA A 102 -7.12 -2.63 -40.92
C ALA A 102 -6.35 -1.91 -39.79
N LEU A 103 -5.48 -2.62 -39.05
CA LEU A 103 -4.62 -2.02 -38.02
C LEU A 103 -3.43 -1.25 -38.61
N ALA A 104 -2.94 -1.66 -39.80
CA ALA A 104 -1.86 -0.98 -40.51
C ALA A 104 -2.32 0.34 -41.17
N ALA A 105 -3.63 0.57 -41.31
CA ALA A 105 -4.18 1.85 -41.70
C ALA A 105 -4.38 2.70 -40.42
N PRO A 106 -3.57 3.76 -40.20
CA PRO A 106 -3.71 4.61 -39.02
C PRO A 106 -5.10 5.24 -39.02
N ARG A 107 -5.82 5.09 -37.91
CA ARG A 107 -7.07 5.81 -37.66
C ARG A 107 -6.76 7.30 -37.57
N GLN A 108 -7.42 8.11 -38.41
CA GLN A 108 -7.70 9.51 -38.09
C GLN A 108 -8.66 9.58 -36.90
#